data_AF-A0A954KNE5-F1
#
_entry.id   AF-A0A954KNE5-F1
#
_cell.length_a   1.000
_cell.length_b   1.000
_cell.length_c   1.000
_cell.angle_alpha   90.00
_cell.angle_beta   90.00
_cell.angle_gamma   90.00
#
_symmetry.space_group_name_H-M   'P 1'
#
loop_
_entity.id
_entity.type
_entity.pdbx_description
1 polymer ?
#
loop_
_entity_poly.entity_id
_entity_poly.type
_entity_poly.pdbx_seq_one_letter_code
_entity_poly.pdbx_strand_id
1 'polypeptide(L)'
;MMRSDYSCGNRMVSRRAFILLVVTVVVSLLTLAAYTFTGTMLVENQASMMFGRDVEARMMAESAIEFAAMRIAEHQADPSSVDLFHDPQTFQGVMLEESPVPRGQVRFSVVVPNDSSNLSTNMRFGVLSENSRFNLNRLLEFVDDEDETTDPYLALSYVPGMTEDIAAAIVDWIDSDDERSLGGAESADYELLAIPYSARNGPMESIDELLKIQGVTPALFYGEDANRNGVLDPNENDGAASLPLDDQDDELDIGWREYFTVSSRELNTMPDGAERINLNQGLMTELFDAIEPDYGEEAAQFVVAYRLFGNENASAATQASLTVAQKDAATAVGKAVTGGVEGSVTRAGLDLTQVAGFSFRSIYDLIDAEIPATVNGGMTTLISPWTSENVLIDMAELEQIFTWVDDAYFDGRVNINTAPHHVLMAIPGMTESIADAIIAARPQISADGFSRNVMAVRTTPAWILAEGIVDLETLQLLGPWLTTGGGIYRFQAVGHYDQGGPNTRLEAMIDATQSPPRIIFQRDLTSLGRGFHPSYLTPGAELSR
;
A
#
# COMPACT_ATOMS: atom_id res chain seq x y z
N MET A 1 -91.74 82.26 -38.59
CA MET A 1 -92.50 81.18 -37.93
C MET A 1 -91.58 79.96 -37.91
N MET A 2 -91.17 79.52 -36.70
CA MET A 2 -90.66 78.17 -36.33
C MET A 2 -89.43 77.61 -37.08
N ARG A 3 -88.45 76.96 -36.45
CA ARG A 3 -88.18 76.59 -35.05
C ARG A 3 -86.69 76.22 -34.98
N SER A 4 -86.07 76.60 -33.87
CA SER A 4 -84.76 76.12 -33.40
C SER A 4 -84.83 74.61 -33.14
N ASP A 5 -83.77 73.88 -33.48
CA ASP A 5 -83.37 72.65 -32.78
C ASP A 5 -81.83 72.56 -32.77
N TYR A 6 -81.24 72.95 -31.65
CA TYR A 6 -79.87 72.58 -31.28
C TYR A 6 -79.90 71.18 -30.67
N SER A 7 -79.41 70.17 -31.38
CA SER A 7 -79.11 68.86 -30.79
C SER A 7 -77.62 68.74 -30.48
N CYS A 8 -77.29 68.88 -29.20
CA CYS A 8 -75.97 68.57 -28.67
C CYS A 8 -75.84 67.04 -28.56
N GLY A 9 -75.38 66.40 -29.64
CA GLY A 9 -75.09 64.97 -29.67
C GLY A 9 -73.69 64.69 -29.13
N ASN A 10 -73.62 64.28 -27.85
CA ASN A 10 -72.40 63.86 -27.18
C ASN A 10 -71.79 62.64 -27.90
N ARG A 11 -70.77 62.84 -28.76
CA ARG A 11 -69.99 61.73 -29.35
C ARG A 11 -69.14 61.08 -28.26
N MET A 12 -69.66 60.02 -27.65
CA MET A 12 -68.80 59.06 -26.95
C MET A 12 -67.86 58.42 -27.97
N VAL A 13 -66.61 58.88 -28.00
CA VAL A 13 -65.51 58.20 -28.70
C VAL A 13 -65.34 56.83 -28.04
N SER A 14 -65.87 55.78 -28.64
CA SER A 14 -65.65 54.43 -28.13
C SER A 14 -64.18 54.08 -28.32
N ARG A 15 -63.41 54.02 -27.24
CA ARG A 15 -62.04 53.49 -27.21
C ARG A 15 -62.07 51.97 -27.45
N ARG A 16 -62.31 51.54 -28.69
CA ARG A 16 -62.41 50.10 -29.05
C ARG A 16 -61.11 49.45 -29.53
N ALA A 17 -60.01 50.21 -29.64
CA ALA A 17 -58.69 49.68 -30.08
C ALA A 17 -57.62 49.59 -28.96
N PHE A 18 -57.79 50.29 -27.82
CA PHE A 18 -56.82 50.29 -26.73
C PHE A 18 -56.80 48.97 -25.94
N ILE A 19 -57.97 48.33 -25.79
CA ILE A 19 -58.11 47.06 -25.05
C ILE A 19 -57.31 45.94 -25.73
N LEU A 20 -57.30 45.89 -27.07
CA LEU A 20 -56.56 44.87 -27.81
C LEU A 20 -55.05 45.01 -27.58
N LEU A 21 -54.52 46.24 -27.60
CA LEU A 21 -53.10 46.51 -27.33
C LEU A 21 -52.72 46.08 -25.90
N VAL A 22 -53.54 46.42 -24.91
CA VAL A 22 -53.33 45.99 -23.52
C VAL A 22 -53.36 44.46 -23.41
N VAL A 23 -54.34 43.79 -24.04
CA VAL A 23 -54.43 42.32 -24.03
C VAL A 23 -53.22 41.69 -24.71
N THR A 24 -52.77 42.20 -25.86
CA THR A 24 -51.58 41.69 -26.55
C THR A 24 -50.32 41.86 -25.69
N VAL A 25 -50.14 43.01 -25.05
CA VAL A 25 -49.00 43.24 -24.15
C VAL A 25 -49.07 42.29 -22.95
N VAL A 26 -50.23 42.16 -22.30
CA VAL A 26 -50.41 41.25 -21.17
C VAL A 26 -50.14 39.80 -21.59
N VAL A 27 -50.66 39.35 -22.73
CA VAL A 27 -50.41 38.00 -23.27
C VAL A 27 -48.93 37.81 -23.60
N SER A 28 -48.26 38.81 -24.18
CA SER A 28 -46.81 38.73 -24.46
C SER A 28 -45.97 38.63 -23.18
N LEU A 29 -46.33 39.36 -22.13
CA LEU A 29 -45.64 39.29 -20.84
C LEU A 29 -45.91 37.95 -20.13
N LEU A 30 -47.15 37.46 -20.17
CA LEU A 30 -47.51 36.15 -19.60
C LEU A 30 -46.83 35.00 -20.34
N THR A 31 -46.71 35.07 -21.66
CA THR A 31 -46.00 34.05 -22.46
C THR A 31 -44.51 34.07 -22.20
N LEU A 32 -43.89 35.26 -22.08
CA LEU A 32 -42.49 35.37 -21.69
C LEU A 32 -42.26 34.82 -20.27
N ALA A 33 -43.13 35.16 -19.31
CA ALA A 33 -43.05 34.66 -17.94
C ALA A 33 -43.22 33.14 -17.88
N ALA A 34 -44.17 32.59 -18.63
CA ALA A 34 -44.36 31.14 -18.75
C ALA A 34 -43.14 30.47 -19.38
N TYR A 35 -42.57 31.05 -20.44
CA TYR A 35 -41.36 30.54 -21.08
C TYR A 35 -40.16 30.54 -20.13
N THR A 36 -39.93 31.64 -19.41
CA THR A 36 -38.85 31.71 -18.40
C THR A 36 -39.06 30.71 -17.28
N PHE A 37 -40.29 30.56 -16.79
CA PHE A 37 -40.62 29.61 -15.74
C PHE A 37 -40.40 28.17 -16.20
N THR A 38 -40.85 27.81 -17.41
CA THR A 38 -40.58 26.48 -17.99
C THR A 38 -39.08 26.23 -18.14
N GLY A 39 -38.31 27.23 -18.60
CA GLY A 39 -36.85 27.13 -18.68
C GLY A 39 -36.21 26.82 -17.32
N THR A 40 -36.55 27.62 -16.29
CA THR A 40 -36.04 27.39 -14.93
C THR A 40 -36.45 26.02 -14.39
N MET A 41 -37.72 25.61 -14.55
CA MET A 41 -38.18 24.31 -14.06
C MET A 41 -37.52 23.12 -14.76
N LEU A 42 -37.19 23.23 -16.06
CA LEU A 42 -36.45 22.20 -16.78
C LEU A 42 -35.00 22.10 -16.28
N VAL A 43 -34.34 23.23 -16.07
CA VAL A 43 -32.97 23.27 -15.51
C VAL A 43 -32.97 22.68 -14.10
N GLU A 44 -33.93 23.05 -13.25
CA GLU A 44 -33.99 22.49 -11.90
C GLU A 44 -34.33 21.01 -11.87
N ASN A 45 -35.23 20.55 -12.75
CA ASN A 45 -35.49 19.12 -12.88
C ASN A 45 -34.21 18.36 -13.30
N GLN A 46 -33.44 18.91 -14.25
CA GLN A 46 -32.16 18.34 -14.67
C GLN A 46 -31.11 18.36 -13.56
N ALA A 47 -31.01 19.45 -12.80
CA ALA A 47 -30.09 19.58 -11.67
C ALA A 47 -30.44 18.56 -10.57
N SER A 48 -31.71 18.44 -10.19
CA SER A 48 -32.17 17.43 -9.21
C SER A 48 -31.88 16.00 -9.68
N MET A 49 -32.07 15.71 -10.97
CA MET A 49 -31.71 14.40 -11.53
C MET A 49 -30.21 14.16 -11.50
N MET A 50 -29.37 15.14 -11.87
CA MET A 50 -27.92 14.99 -11.84
C MET A 50 -27.39 14.84 -10.41
N PHE A 51 -27.95 15.57 -9.46
CA PHE A 51 -27.63 15.42 -8.04
C PHE A 51 -27.94 14.01 -7.53
N GLY A 52 -29.12 13.46 -7.86
CA GLY A 52 -29.46 12.08 -7.52
C GLY A 52 -28.49 11.07 -8.12
N ARG A 53 -28.09 11.27 -9.39
CA ARG A 53 -27.12 10.42 -10.07
C ARG A 53 -25.70 10.52 -9.50
N ASP A 54 -25.32 11.68 -9.02
CA ASP A 54 -24.02 11.92 -8.39
C ASP A 54 -23.90 11.18 -7.06
N VAL A 55 -24.97 11.26 -6.25
CA VAL A 55 -25.10 10.47 -5.03
C VAL A 55 -25.06 8.97 -5.35
N GLU A 56 -25.77 8.50 -6.38
CA GLU A 56 -25.74 7.10 -6.80
C GLU A 56 -24.33 6.65 -7.19
N ALA A 57 -23.63 7.41 -8.04
CA ALA A 57 -22.25 7.12 -8.42
C ALA A 57 -21.30 7.07 -7.21
N ARG A 58 -21.50 7.97 -6.24
CA ARG A 58 -20.72 7.96 -4.99
C ARG A 58 -21.01 6.72 -4.13
N MET A 59 -22.26 6.38 -3.91
CA MET A 59 -22.64 5.17 -3.15
C MET A 59 -22.08 3.91 -3.81
N MET A 60 -21.99 3.88 -5.15
CA MET A 60 -21.37 2.76 -5.87
C MET A 60 -19.86 2.68 -5.65
N ALA A 61 -19.16 3.82 -5.67
CA ALA A 61 -17.75 3.87 -5.33
C ALA A 61 -17.50 3.44 -3.87
N GLU A 62 -18.31 3.90 -2.92
CA GLU A 62 -18.21 3.49 -1.51
C GLU A 62 -18.52 1.99 -1.34
N SER A 63 -19.50 1.45 -2.07
CA SER A 63 -19.80 0.01 -2.10
C SER A 63 -18.63 -0.82 -2.64
N ALA A 64 -17.86 -0.29 -3.58
CA ALA A 64 -16.67 -0.95 -4.11
C ALA A 64 -15.57 -1.10 -3.05
N ILE A 65 -15.44 -0.13 -2.13
CA ILE A 65 -14.47 -0.19 -1.02
C ILE A 65 -14.83 -1.32 -0.07
N GLU A 66 -16.09 -1.39 0.36
CA GLU A 66 -16.58 -2.48 1.22
C GLU A 66 -16.50 -3.85 0.53
N PHE A 67 -16.79 -3.89 -0.77
CA PHE A 67 -16.63 -5.10 -1.58
C PHE A 67 -15.17 -5.56 -1.62
N ALA A 68 -14.21 -4.64 -1.80
CA ALA A 68 -12.80 -4.95 -1.76
C ALA A 68 -12.37 -5.47 -0.37
N ALA A 69 -12.86 -4.86 0.73
CA ALA A 69 -12.59 -5.33 2.10
C ALA A 69 -13.03 -6.79 2.31
N MET A 70 -14.22 -7.13 1.83
CA MET A 70 -14.73 -8.49 1.87
C MET A 70 -13.89 -9.46 1.02
N ARG A 71 -13.51 -9.06 -0.20
CA ARG A 71 -12.65 -9.88 -1.08
C ARG A 71 -11.26 -10.13 -0.49
N ILE A 72 -10.69 -9.14 0.20
CA ILE A 72 -9.43 -9.30 0.94
C ILE A 72 -9.61 -10.29 2.10
N ALA A 73 -10.69 -10.18 2.88
CA ALA A 73 -10.98 -11.13 3.96
C ALA A 73 -11.15 -12.57 3.44
N GLU A 74 -11.79 -12.76 2.29
CA GLU A 74 -11.97 -14.05 1.62
C GLU A 74 -10.61 -14.62 1.17
N HIS A 75 -9.76 -13.79 0.57
CA HIS A 75 -8.39 -14.17 0.20
C HIS A 75 -7.54 -14.57 1.42
N GLN A 76 -7.68 -13.89 2.55
CA GLN A 76 -6.94 -14.25 3.77
C GLN A 76 -7.36 -15.62 4.34
N ALA A 77 -8.64 -15.97 4.21
CA ALA A 77 -9.14 -17.28 4.64
C ALA A 77 -8.74 -18.41 3.66
N ASP A 78 -8.70 -18.11 2.37
CA ASP A 78 -8.26 -19.02 1.31
C ASP A 78 -7.59 -18.22 0.19
N PRO A 79 -6.25 -18.18 0.12
CA PRO A 79 -5.52 -17.43 -0.91
C PRO A 79 -5.82 -17.88 -2.34
N SER A 80 -6.34 -19.10 -2.52
CA SER A 80 -6.70 -19.63 -3.84
C SER A 80 -8.07 -19.16 -4.34
N SER A 81 -8.91 -18.61 -3.45
CA SER A 81 -10.30 -18.23 -3.74
C SER A 81 -10.42 -16.99 -4.63
N VAL A 82 -9.66 -15.94 -4.31
CA VAL A 82 -9.71 -14.62 -4.96
C VAL A 82 -8.30 -14.21 -5.34
N ASP A 83 -8.10 -13.78 -6.59
CA ASP A 83 -6.84 -13.15 -7.01
C ASP A 83 -6.92 -11.64 -6.74
N LEU A 84 -6.14 -11.17 -5.77
CA LEU A 84 -6.08 -9.75 -5.41
C LEU A 84 -5.18 -8.94 -6.36
N PHE A 85 -4.33 -9.59 -7.16
CA PHE A 85 -3.38 -8.90 -8.03
C PHE A 85 -4.06 -8.40 -9.30
N HIS A 86 -4.67 -9.27 -10.09
CA HIS A 86 -5.38 -8.87 -11.31
C HIS A 86 -6.56 -9.81 -11.63
N ASP A 87 -7.75 -9.43 -11.21
CA ASP A 87 -8.99 -10.17 -11.47
C ASP A 87 -10.09 -9.25 -12.06
N PRO A 88 -10.08 -9.03 -13.38
CA PRO A 88 -11.15 -8.28 -14.05
C PRO A 88 -12.53 -8.93 -13.87
N GLN A 89 -12.63 -10.25 -13.73
CA GLN A 89 -13.94 -10.90 -13.59
C GLN A 89 -14.62 -10.51 -12.26
N THR A 90 -13.82 -10.30 -11.22
CA THR A 90 -14.31 -9.92 -9.90
C THR A 90 -14.42 -8.40 -9.71
N PHE A 91 -13.48 -7.63 -10.27
CA PHE A 91 -13.29 -6.22 -9.93
C PHE A 91 -13.65 -5.23 -11.05
N GLN A 92 -13.89 -5.66 -12.29
CA GLN A 92 -14.23 -4.77 -13.41
C GLN A 92 -15.74 -4.66 -13.63
N GLY A 93 -16.26 -3.44 -13.57
CA GLY A 93 -17.63 -3.10 -13.96
C GLY A 93 -18.71 -3.93 -13.28
N VAL A 94 -18.57 -4.16 -11.97
CA VAL A 94 -19.52 -4.89 -11.14
C VAL A 94 -20.85 -4.14 -11.15
N MET A 95 -21.90 -4.84 -11.60
CA MET A 95 -23.24 -4.29 -11.71
C MET A 95 -23.98 -4.43 -10.37
N LEU A 96 -24.61 -3.35 -9.91
CA LEU A 96 -25.49 -3.39 -8.73
C LEU A 96 -26.94 -3.09 -9.09
N GLU A 97 -27.16 -2.09 -9.96
CA GLU A 97 -28.50 -1.71 -10.41
C GLU A 97 -28.63 -1.92 -11.92
N GLU A 98 -29.45 -2.89 -12.31
CA GLU A 98 -29.77 -3.12 -13.71
C GLU A 98 -30.77 -2.10 -14.23
N SER A 99 -30.46 -1.54 -15.40
CA SER A 99 -31.35 -0.63 -16.12
C SER A 99 -31.50 -1.07 -17.57
N PRO A 100 -32.71 -0.95 -18.15
CA PRO A 100 -32.94 -1.29 -19.56
C PRO A 100 -32.22 -0.36 -20.53
N VAL A 101 -31.68 0.77 -20.06
CA VAL A 101 -30.93 1.73 -20.87
C VAL A 101 -29.52 1.92 -20.32
N PRO A 102 -28.46 1.98 -21.16
CA PRO A 102 -27.07 2.15 -20.68
C PRO A 102 -26.87 3.41 -19.82
N ARG A 103 -27.64 4.46 -20.10
CA ARG A 103 -27.58 5.73 -19.35
C ARG A 103 -28.11 5.62 -17.91
N GLY A 104 -28.82 4.55 -17.58
CA GLY A 104 -29.27 4.25 -16.22
C GLY A 104 -28.56 3.07 -15.59
N GLN A 105 -27.64 2.40 -16.30
CA GLN A 105 -26.85 1.30 -15.72
C GLN A 105 -25.69 1.90 -14.93
N VAL A 106 -25.54 1.46 -13.68
CA VAL A 106 -24.49 1.94 -12.77
C VAL A 106 -23.66 0.77 -12.30
N ARG A 107 -22.35 0.96 -12.39
CA ARG A 107 -21.35 -0.03 -12.04
C ARG A 107 -20.33 0.58 -11.10
N PHE A 108 -19.60 -0.28 -10.43
CA PHE A 108 -18.30 0.10 -9.88
C PHE A 108 -17.17 -0.73 -10.46
N SER A 109 -15.96 -0.20 -10.36
CA SER A 109 -14.73 -0.97 -10.56
C SER A 109 -13.76 -0.70 -9.42
N VAL A 110 -12.93 -1.70 -9.11
CA VAL A 110 -11.79 -1.58 -8.20
C VAL A 110 -10.52 -1.67 -9.04
N VAL A 111 -9.77 -0.57 -9.07
CA VAL A 111 -8.66 -0.37 -10.01
C VAL A 111 -7.41 0.03 -9.23
N VAL A 112 -6.25 -0.48 -9.64
CA VAL A 112 -4.97 0.07 -9.21
C VAL A 112 -4.35 0.78 -10.42
N PRO A 113 -4.06 2.10 -10.31
CA PRO A 113 -3.21 2.80 -11.26
C PRO A 113 -1.89 2.04 -11.41
N ASN A 114 -1.48 1.76 -12.64
CA ASN A 114 -0.20 1.10 -12.90
C ASN A 114 0.60 2.02 -13.80
N ASP A 115 1.85 2.25 -13.44
CA ASP A 115 2.83 2.95 -14.28
C ASP A 115 3.02 2.14 -15.57
N SER A 116 2.28 2.53 -16.59
CA SER A 116 2.31 1.85 -17.87
C SER A 116 1.97 2.83 -18.98
N SER A 117 2.76 2.77 -20.04
CA SER A 117 2.60 3.61 -21.23
C SER A 117 1.30 3.38 -22.02
N ASN A 118 0.40 2.47 -21.58
CA ASN A 118 -0.83 2.18 -22.30
C ASN A 118 -1.99 1.63 -21.43
N LEU A 119 -3.00 2.47 -21.19
CA LEU A 119 -4.26 2.12 -20.51
C LEU A 119 -5.06 0.98 -21.16
N SER A 120 -5.02 0.87 -22.49
CA SER A 120 -5.89 -0.04 -23.22
C SER A 120 -5.50 -1.51 -23.03
N THR A 121 -4.31 -1.78 -22.51
CA THR A 121 -3.78 -3.14 -22.31
C THR A 121 -3.34 -3.44 -20.88
N ASN A 122 -3.09 -2.43 -20.04
CA ASN A 122 -2.33 -2.61 -18.78
C ASN A 122 -3.05 -2.12 -17.50
N MET A 123 -4.36 -1.81 -17.57
CA MET A 123 -5.10 -1.42 -16.36
C MET A 123 -5.30 -2.63 -15.44
N ARG A 124 -4.96 -2.46 -14.15
CA ARG A 124 -5.03 -3.54 -13.17
C ARG A 124 -6.30 -3.46 -12.34
N PHE A 125 -7.12 -4.51 -12.40
CA PHE A 125 -8.31 -4.66 -11.55
C PHE A 125 -7.99 -5.52 -10.34
N GLY A 126 -7.98 -4.93 -9.15
CA GLY A 126 -7.53 -5.59 -7.93
C GLY A 126 -7.05 -4.57 -6.91
N VAL A 127 -6.17 -5.00 -6.00
CA VAL A 127 -5.62 -4.15 -4.94
C VAL A 127 -4.09 -4.19 -4.94
N LEU A 128 -3.45 -3.15 -4.40
CA LEU A 128 -1.99 -3.07 -4.24
C LEU A 128 -1.63 -3.13 -2.77
N SER A 129 -0.61 -3.91 -2.42
CA SER A 129 -0.05 -3.87 -1.07
C SER A 129 0.75 -2.59 -0.86
N GLU A 130 0.60 -1.95 0.30
CA GLU A 130 1.45 -0.84 0.75
C GLU A 130 2.92 -1.24 0.86
N ASN A 131 3.22 -2.53 1.11
CA ASN A 131 4.58 -3.06 1.09
C ASN A 131 5.24 -2.94 -0.30
N SER A 132 4.49 -2.61 -1.36
CA SER A 132 5.10 -2.27 -2.66
C SER A 132 5.85 -0.94 -2.64
N ARG A 133 5.75 -0.17 -1.55
CA ARG A 133 6.37 1.15 -1.38
C ARG A 133 7.32 1.11 -0.19
N PHE A 134 8.36 1.95 -0.23
CA PHE A 134 9.31 2.05 0.86
C PHE A 134 8.68 2.77 2.05
N ASN A 135 8.74 2.16 3.23
CA ASN A 135 8.22 2.80 4.45
C ASN A 135 9.26 3.75 5.02
N LEU A 136 8.98 5.05 5.00
CA LEU A 136 9.92 6.08 5.48
C LEU A 136 10.26 5.91 6.96
N ASN A 137 9.37 5.31 7.76
CA ASN A 137 9.66 5.07 9.18
C ASN A 137 10.74 4.01 9.39
N ARG A 138 11.09 3.21 8.38
CA ARG A 138 12.25 2.30 8.45
C ARG A 138 13.58 3.06 8.51
N LEU A 139 13.63 4.32 8.09
CA LEU A 139 14.86 5.13 8.16
C LEU A 139 15.40 5.24 9.59
N LEU A 140 14.55 5.10 10.62
CA LEU A 140 14.98 5.05 12.01
C LEU A 140 15.96 3.92 12.30
N GLU A 141 15.82 2.76 11.63
CA GLU A 141 16.78 1.65 11.79
C GLU A 141 18.15 1.96 11.20
N PHE A 142 18.22 2.87 10.22
CA PHE A 142 19.48 3.30 9.63
C PHE A 142 20.15 4.35 10.52
N VAL A 143 19.36 5.21 11.17
CA VAL A 143 19.87 6.23 12.11
C VAL A 143 20.42 5.58 13.39
N ASP A 144 19.76 4.52 13.86
CA ASP A 144 20.17 3.78 15.06
C ASP A 144 21.26 2.72 14.77
N ASP A 145 21.75 2.60 13.54
CA ASP A 145 22.77 1.61 13.13
C ASP A 145 24.16 2.02 13.64
N GLU A 146 24.55 1.50 14.83
CA GLU A 146 25.85 1.75 15.45
C GLU A 146 27.05 1.30 14.58
N ASP A 147 26.85 0.35 13.65
CA ASP A 147 27.92 -0.21 12.83
C ASP A 147 28.13 0.57 11.51
N GLU A 148 27.36 1.66 11.27
CA GLU A 148 27.39 2.50 10.05
C GLU A 148 27.31 1.67 8.74
N THR A 149 26.64 0.52 8.79
CA THR A 149 26.55 -0.41 7.64
C THR A 149 25.47 -0.01 6.65
N THR A 150 24.54 0.83 7.10
CA THR A 150 23.41 1.31 6.32
C THR A 150 23.43 2.83 6.23
N ASP A 151 23.03 3.35 5.07
CA ASP A 151 23.01 4.80 4.80
C ASP A 151 21.57 5.23 4.49
N PRO A 152 20.92 6.04 5.37
CA PRO A 152 19.59 6.56 5.12
C PRO A 152 19.50 7.36 3.82
N TYR A 153 20.57 8.07 3.43
CA TYR A 153 20.61 8.82 2.19
C TYR A 153 20.55 7.88 0.98
N LEU A 154 21.34 6.81 0.99
CA LEU A 154 21.38 5.85 -0.10
C LEU A 154 19.99 5.25 -0.36
N ALA A 155 19.24 4.92 0.70
CA ALA A 155 17.88 4.39 0.59
C ALA A 155 16.90 5.35 -0.13
N LEU A 156 17.10 6.66 0.01
CA LEU A 156 16.24 7.68 -0.60
C LEU A 156 16.74 8.17 -1.97
N SER A 157 18.05 8.10 -2.21
CA SER A 157 18.74 8.72 -3.36
C SER A 157 18.27 8.24 -4.73
N TYR A 158 17.68 7.05 -4.80
CA TYR A 158 17.20 6.47 -6.05
C TYR A 158 15.86 7.03 -6.52
N VAL A 159 15.16 7.81 -5.69
CA VAL A 159 13.91 8.44 -6.11
C VAL A 159 14.18 9.71 -6.94
N PRO A 160 13.49 9.92 -8.08
CA PRO A 160 13.69 11.09 -8.94
C PRO A 160 13.61 12.42 -8.18
N GLY A 161 14.56 13.31 -8.42
CA GLY A 161 14.60 14.64 -7.79
C GLY A 161 14.99 14.65 -6.30
N MET A 162 15.34 13.50 -5.70
CA MET A 162 15.86 13.46 -4.34
C MET A 162 17.25 14.13 -4.26
N THR A 163 17.45 14.99 -3.28
CA THR A 163 18.74 15.66 -3.02
C THR A 163 19.24 15.31 -1.63
N GLU A 164 20.55 15.43 -1.38
CA GLU A 164 21.13 15.23 -0.04
C GLU A 164 20.44 16.09 1.03
N ASP A 165 20.18 17.37 0.72
CA ASP A 165 19.50 18.29 1.64
C ASP A 165 18.06 17.84 1.97
N ILE A 166 17.31 17.36 0.96
CA ILE A 166 15.93 16.90 1.20
C ILE A 166 15.92 15.58 1.98
N ALA A 167 16.82 14.65 1.65
CA ALA A 167 16.94 13.40 2.38
C ALA A 167 17.34 13.64 3.84
N ALA A 168 18.30 14.53 4.10
CA ALA A 168 18.66 14.94 5.45
C ALA A 168 17.46 15.58 6.18
N ALA A 169 16.70 16.45 5.52
CA ALA A 169 15.49 17.04 6.13
C ALA A 169 14.38 16.01 6.37
N ILE A 170 14.32 14.92 5.59
CA ILE A 170 13.40 13.79 5.85
C ILE A 170 13.86 13.00 7.09
N VAL A 171 15.16 12.78 7.26
CA VAL A 171 15.71 12.09 8.44
C VAL A 171 15.47 12.91 9.72
N ASP A 172 15.87 14.20 9.73
CA ASP A 172 15.65 15.14 10.84
C ASP A 172 14.14 15.32 11.17
N TRP A 173 13.23 14.99 10.25
CA TRP A 173 11.80 15.04 10.54
C TRP A 173 11.33 13.86 11.39
N ILE A 174 11.99 12.70 11.27
CA ILE A 174 11.55 11.40 11.81
C ILE A 174 12.36 11.00 13.05
N ASP A 175 13.65 11.34 13.12
CA ASP A 175 14.49 11.02 14.27
C ASP A 175 14.00 11.72 15.55
N SER A 176 14.50 11.30 16.71
CA SER A 176 13.89 11.68 18.00
C SER A 176 14.52 12.90 18.67
N ASP A 177 15.65 13.37 18.14
CA ASP A 177 16.40 14.47 18.73
C ASP A 177 16.04 15.82 18.08
N ASP A 178 16.87 16.83 18.25
CA ASP A 178 16.71 18.17 17.65
C ASP A 178 18.06 18.60 17.01
N GLU A 179 18.95 17.64 16.74
CA GLU A 179 20.28 17.85 16.20
C GLU A 179 20.24 17.91 14.68
N ARG A 180 20.03 19.14 14.18
CA ARG A 180 19.99 19.40 12.74
C ARG A 180 21.20 18.83 11.98
N SER A 181 20.92 17.96 11.01
CA SER A 181 21.90 17.43 10.06
C SER A 181 22.42 18.47 9.07
N LEU A 182 23.54 18.15 8.40
CA LEU A 182 24.04 19.00 7.32
C LEU A 182 23.03 19.04 6.16
N GLY A 183 22.53 20.23 5.81
CA GLY A 183 21.52 20.40 4.76
C GLY A 183 20.09 20.14 5.24
N GLY A 184 19.92 19.46 6.37
CA GLY A 184 18.65 19.16 7.00
C GLY A 184 17.96 20.37 7.66
N ALA A 185 16.87 20.11 8.35
CA ALA A 185 16.00 21.11 8.93
C ALA A 185 15.23 20.57 10.13
N GLU A 186 15.27 21.34 11.22
CA GLU A 186 14.73 20.94 12.52
C GLU A 186 13.58 21.84 12.98
N SER A 187 12.99 21.52 14.15
CA SER A 187 11.97 22.35 14.79
C SER A 187 12.33 23.85 14.81
N ALA A 188 13.60 24.19 15.09
CA ALA A 188 14.07 25.57 15.11
C ALA A 188 13.99 26.28 13.74
N ASP A 189 14.10 25.54 12.62
CA ASP A 189 13.96 26.07 11.27
C ASP A 189 12.48 26.29 10.92
N TYR A 190 11.62 25.32 11.24
CA TYR A 190 10.18 25.38 10.93
C TYR A 190 9.43 26.43 11.77
N GLU A 191 9.87 26.70 13.00
CA GLU A 191 9.28 27.73 13.88
C GLU A 191 9.54 29.17 13.39
N LEU A 192 10.48 29.37 12.45
CA LEU A 192 10.76 30.66 11.83
C LEU A 192 9.86 30.96 10.62
N LEU A 193 9.07 29.99 10.16
CA LEU A 193 8.15 30.17 9.04
C LEU A 193 7.01 31.14 9.37
N ALA A 194 6.39 31.69 8.32
CA ALA A 194 5.25 32.61 8.48
C ALA A 194 4.06 31.97 9.22
N ILE A 195 3.90 30.66 9.06
CA ILE A 195 2.98 29.82 9.84
C ILE A 195 3.88 28.80 10.57
N PRO A 196 4.23 29.04 11.84
CA PRO A 196 5.19 28.20 12.54
C PRO A 196 4.58 26.85 12.92
N TYR A 197 5.39 25.82 12.84
CA TYR A 197 5.15 24.47 13.35
C TYR A 197 6.50 23.86 13.75
N SER A 198 6.47 22.77 14.49
CA SER A 198 7.67 22.02 14.89
C SER A 198 7.82 20.79 14.01
N ALA A 199 9.05 20.27 13.91
CA ALA A 199 9.29 18.95 13.33
C ALA A 199 8.56 17.88 14.15
N ARG A 200 8.33 16.71 13.55
CA ARG A 200 7.56 15.66 14.22
C ARG A 200 8.37 15.00 15.33
N ASN A 201 9.67 14.83 15.08
CA ASN A 201 10.65 14.14 15.90
C ASN A 201 10.16 12.74 16.33
N GLY A 202 9.72 11.98 15.33
CA GLY A 202 9.18 10.63 15.49
C GLY A 202 8.55 10.07 14.22
N PRO A 203 8.08 8.81 14.26
CA PRO A 203 7.50 8.13 13.10
C PRO A 203 6.36 8.92 12.47
N MET A 204 6.42 9.11 11.15
CA MET A 204 5.36 9.76 10.38
C MET A 204 4.05 8.97 10.47
N GLU A 205 2.94 9.70 10.56
CA GLU A 205 1.58 9.12 10.61
C GLU A 205 0.86 9.27 9.27
N SER A 206 1.26 10.24 8.46
CA SER A 206 0.73 10.45 7.12
C SER A 206 1.84 10.75 6.13
N ILE A 207 1.78 10.12 4.96
CA ILE A 207 2.72 10.40 3.87
C ILE A 207 2.65 11.86 3.38
N ASP A 208 1.50 12.53 3.57
CA ASP A 208 1.31 13.94 3.20
C ASP A 208 2.17 14.89 4.06
N GLU A 209 2.77 14.41 5.15
CA GLU A 209 3.70 15.20 5.96
C GLU A 209 4.98 15.56 5.22
N LEU A 210 5.36 14.81 4.18
CA LEU A 210 6.45 15.19 3.28
C LEU A 210 6.29 16.63 2.77
N LEU A 211 5.07 17.12 2.54
CA LEU A 211 4.81 18.49 2.08
C LEU A 211 5.14 19.58 3.12
N LYS A 212 5.43 19.21 4.37
CA LYS A 212 5.89 20.13 5.42
C LYS A 212 7.42 20.17 5.54
N ILE A 213 8.11 19.22 4.91
CA ILE A 213 9.55 19.06 5.03
C ILE A 213 10.25 20.03 4.08
N GLN A 214 11.35 20.61 4.55
CA GLN A 214 12.13 21.56 3.76
C GLN A 214 12.57 20.95 2.43
N GLY A 215 12.35 21.69 1.33
CA GLY A 215 12.77 21.30 -0.02
C GLY A 215 11.79 20.39 -0.77
N VAL A 216 10.83 19.77 -0.08
CA VAL A 216 9.76 19.00 -0.76
C VAL A 216 8.77 19.95 -1.41
N THR A 217 8.52 19.74 -2.70
CA THR A 217 7.55 20.54 -3.46
C THR A 217 6.35 19.70 -3.88
N PRO A 218 5.17 20.30 -4.15
CA PRO A 218 4.03 19.57 -4.70
C PRO A 218 4.34 18.85 -6.02
N ALA A 219 5.27 19.39 -6.83
CA ALA A 219 5.70 18.75 -8.07
C ALA A 219 6.45 17.44 -7.79
N LEU A 220 7.43 17.44 -6.88
CA LEU A 220 8.12 16.21 -6.47
C LEU A 220 7.16 15.21 -5.81
N PHE A 221 6.24 15.68 -4.98
CA PHE A 221 5.36 14.81 -4.20
C PHE A 221 4.25 14.16 -5.03
N TYR A 222 3.61 14.92 -5.93
CA TYR A 222 2.49 14.44 -6.74
C TYR A 222 2.89 14.02 -8.16
N GLY A 223 4.06 14.45 -8.64
CA GLY A 223 4.51 14.20 -10.01
C GLY A 223 3.67 14.95 -11.04
N GLU A 224 3.71 14.42 -12.25
CA GLU A 224 3.02 14.90 -13.46
C GLU A 224 1.67 14.21 -13.67
N ASP A 225 1.37 13.11 -12.98
CA ASP A 225 0.06 12.43 -13.02
C ASP A 225 -1.02 13.24 -12.27
N ALA A 226 -1.53 14.28 -12.93
CA ALA A 226 -2.46 15.24 -12.35
C ALA A 226 -3.80 14.59 -11.97
N ASN A 227 -4.22 13.59 -12.73
CA ASN A 227 -5.49 12.93 -12.49
C ASN A 227 -5.37 11.61 -11.73
N ARG A 228 -4.14 11.15 -11.44
CA ARG A 228 -3.81 9.95 -10.67
C ARG A 228 -4.33 8.67 -11.31
N ASN A 229 -4.26 8.53 -12.62
CA ASN A 229 -4.68 7.30 -13.31
C ASN A 229 -3.51 6.39 -13.66
N GLY A 230 -2.26 6.84 -13.46
CA GLY A 230 -1.02 6.12 -13.77
C GLY A 230 -0.64 6.16 -15.25
N VAL A 231 -1.05 7.20 -15.98
CA VAL A 231 -1.01 7.22 -17.45
C VAL A 231 -0.57 8.58 -17.91
N LEU A 232 0.40 8.60 -18.81
CA LEU A 232 0.83 9.83 -19.45
C LEU A 232 -0.26 10.40 -20.36
N ASP A 233 -1.02 11.38 -19.85
CA ASP A 233 -2.01 12.09 -20.63
C ASP A 233 -1.36 13.22 -21.48
N PRO A 234 -2.00 13.68 -22.57
CA PRO A 234 -1.40 14.69 -23.44
C PRO A 234 -1.06 16.03 -22.76
N ASN A 235 -1.71 16.35 -21.64
CA ASN A 235 -1.45 17.55 -20.85
C ASN A 235 -0.34 17.34 -19.79
N GLU A 236 0.21 16.14 -19.70
CA GLU A 236 1.27 15.73 -18.77
C GLU A 236 2.57 15.45 -19.55
N ASN A 237 2.58 15.80 -20.84
CA ASN A 237 3.71 15.70 -21.78
C ASN A 237 3.64 16.90 -22.77
N ASP A 238 3.22 18.07 -22.29
CA ASP A 238 3.10 19.32 -23.08
C ASP A 238 3.93 20.50 -22.54
N GLY A 239 4.81 20.22 -21.58
CA GLY A 239 5.82 21.06 -21.00
C GLY A 239 5.21 22.15 -20.15
N ALA A 240 5.24 23.37 -20.69
CA ALA A 240 4.65 24.54 -20.03
C ALA A 240 3.36 25.02 -20.70
N ALA A 241 2.77 24.22 -21.61
CA ALA A 241 1.57 24.63 -22.34
C ALA A 241 0.32 24.54 -21.45
N SER A 242 0.22 23.52 -20.60
CA SER A 242 -0.81 23.40 -19.59
C SER A 242 -0.25 23.03 -18.21
N LEU A 243 -1.13 22.71 -17.26
CA LEU A 243 -0.72 22.20 -15.94
C LEU A 243 -1.06 20.71 -15.90
N PRO A 244 -0.23 19.87 -15.26
CA PRO A 244 0.99 20.23 -14.52
C PRO A 244 2.11 20.66 -15.46
N LEU A 245 3.15 21.31 -14.91
CA LEU A 245 4.33 21.60 -15.70
C LEU A 245 5.15 20.31 -15.77
N ASP A 246 5.51 19.90 -16.99
CA ASP A 246 6.28 18.68 -17.26
C ASP A 246 7.54 19.00 -18.09
N ASP A 247 8.38 17.99 -18.32
CA ASP A 247 9.63 18.13 -19.07
C ASP A 247 9.59 17.61 -20.52
N GLN A 248 8.44 17.08 -20.96
CA GLN A 248 8.16 16.52 -22.28
C GLN A 248 9.07 15.36 -22.71
N ASP A 249 9.43 14.45 -21.80
CA ASP A 249 10.37 13.36 -22.08
C ASP A 249 9.74 12.04 -22.54
N ASP A 250 8.41 12.00 -22.73
CA ASP A 250 7.60 10.80 -23.03
C ASP A 250 7.57 9.74 -21.90
N GLU A 251 8.07 10.06 -20.71
CA GLU A 251 7.94 9.27 -19.48
C GLU A 251 6.98 9.98 -18.51
N LEU A 252 6.39 9.24 -17.56
CA LEU A 252 5.48 9.81 -16.57
C LEU A 252 6.20 9.89 -15.23
N ASP A 253 6.40 11.10 -14.69
CA ASP A 253 6.75 11.23 -13.28
C ASP A 253 5.50 10.98 -12.42
N ILE A 254 5.43 9.81 -11.79
CA ILE A 254 4.31 9.42 -10.91
C ILE A 254 4.37 10.08 -9.52
N GLY A 255 5.48 10.74 -9.18
CA GLY A 255 5.69 11.45 -7.92
C GLY A 255 6.03 10.56 -6.72
N TRP A 256 6.63 11.18 -5.69
CA TRP A 256 7.12 10.48 -4.50
C TRP A 256 6.06 9.74 -3.71
N ARG A 257 4.79 10.17 -3.83
CA ARG A 257 3.66 9.46 -3.23
C ARG A 257 3.59 8.01 -3.69
N GLU A 258 3.99 7.69 -4.92
CA GLU A 258 3.93 6.32 -5.44
C GLU A 258 5.13 5.46 -5.05
N TYR A 259 6.21 6.06 -4.53
CA TYR A 259 7.40 5.34 -4.05
C TYR A 259 7.40 5.14 -2.52
N PHE A 260 6.82 6.07 -1.78
CA PHE A 260 6.88 6.07 -0.32
C PHE A 260 5.53 5.78 0.35
N THR A 261 5.60 5.20 1.54
CA THR A 261 4.47 4.99 2.45
C THR A 261 4.90 5.17 3.91
N VAL A 262 3.92 5.19 4.80
CA VAL A 262 4.10 5.14 6.27
C VAL A 262 3.26 4.02 6.89
N SER A 263 2.58 3.23 6.04
CA SER A 263 1.51 2.31 6.45
C SER A 263 1.70 0.89 5.92
N SER A 264 2.89 0.50 5.46
CA SER A 264 3.13 -0.90 5.05
C SER A 264 3.35 -1.80 6.27
N ARG A 265 2.58 -2.88 6.35
CA ARG A 265 2.55 -3.79 7.51
C ARG A 265 2.17 -5.19 7.10
N GLU A 266 2.66 -6.20 7.81
CA GLU A 266 2.30 -7.61 7.66
C GLU A 266 2.00 -8.26 9.00
N LEU A 267 1.08 -9.24 9.05
CA LEU A 267 0.82 -10.00 10.28
C LEU A 267 2.01 -10.90 10.63
N ASN A 268 2.40 -10.88 11.91
CA ASN A 268 3.36 -11.82 12.49
C ASN A 268 2.64 -12.95 13.26
N THR A 269 1.58 -13.51 12.67
CA THR A 269 0.81 -14.64 13.22
C THR A 269 0.72 -15.77 12.21
N MET A 270 0.41 -16.96 12.70
CA MET A 270 0.05 -18.10 11.87
C MET A 270 -1.34 -17.87 11.22
N PRO A 271 -1.69 -18.61 10.14
CA PRO A 271 -3.00 -18.48 9.47
C PRO A 271 -4.21 -18.76 10.37
N ASP A 272 -4.06 -19.55 11.43
CA ASP A 272 -5.12 -19.83 12.42
C ASP A 272 -5.21 -18.76 13.53
N GLY A 273 -4.31 -17.77 13.51
CA GLY A 273 -4.20 -16.70 14.49
C GLY A 273 -3.30 -16.99 15.68
N ALA A 274 -2.64 -18.16 15.73
CA ALA A 274 -1.64 -18.45 16.75
C ALA A 274 -0.37 -17.60 16.58
N GLU A 275 0.37 -17.40 17.68
CA GLU A 275 1.68 -16.74 17.65
C GLU A 275 2.70 -17.64 16.94
N ARG A 276 3.58 -17.03 16.14
CA ARG A 276 4.69 -17.74 15.50
C ARG A 276 5.76 -18.10 16.53
N ILE A 277 6.52 -19.14 16.25
CA ILE A 277 7.67 -19.51 17.08
C ILE A 277 8.79 -18.50 16.81
N ASN A 278 9.11 -17.66 17.80
CA ASN A 278 10.25 -16.76 17.68
C ASN A 278 11.58 -17.50 17.85
N LEU A 279 12.38 -17.54 16.79
CA LEU A 279 13.72 -18.12 16.76
C LEU A 279 14.69 -17.41 17.73
N ASN A 280 14.42 -16.14 18.01
CA ASN A 280 15.22 -15.31 18.90
C ASN A 280 14.73 -15.26 20.35
N GLN A 281 13.78 -16.13 20.73
CA GLN A 281 13.25 -16.16 22.10
C GLN A 281 14.33 -16.42 23.15
N GLY A 282 14.05 -15.99 24.38
CA GLY A 282 15.06 -15.90 25.45
C GLY A 282 15.48 -17.25 26.06
N LEU A 283 14.58 -18.23 26.16
CA LEU A 283 14.85 -19.49 26.85
C LEU A 283 15.08 -20.64 25.86
N MET A 284 16.29 -21.20 25.87
CA MET A 284 16.68 -22.29 24.96
C MET A 284 15.84 -23.55 25.14
N THR A 285 15.35 -23.81 26.37
CA THR A 285 14.44 -24.92 26.64
C THR A 285 13.08 -24.72 26.00
N GLU A 286 12.53 -23.51 26.05
CA GLU A 286 11.24 -23.18 25.43
C GLU A 286 11.36 -23.22 23.90
N LEU A 287 12.48 -22.73 23.35
CA LEU A 287 12.78 -22.83 21.93
C LEU A 287 12.87 -24.28 21.45
N PHE A 288 13.55 -25.14 22.22
CA PHE A 288 13.62 -26.57 21.90
C PHE A 288 12.22 -27.22 21.95
N ASP A 289 11.48 -26.98 23.04
CA ASP A 289 10.13 -27.53 23.26
C ASP A 289 9.11 -27.06 22.21
N ALA A 290 9.28 -25.85 21.66
CA ALA A 290 8.41 -25.31 20.62
C ALA A 290 8.65 -25.95 19.25
N ILE A 291 9.89 -26.32 18.92
CA ILE A 291 10.28 -26.82 17.58
C ILE A 291 10.17 -28.35 17.49
N GLU A 292 10.56 -29.06 18.55
CA GLU A 292 10.64 -30.53 18.57
C GLU A 292 9.34 -31.24 18.12
N PRO A 293 8.13 -30.80 18.52
CA PRO A 293 6.89 -31.49 18.14
C PRO A 293 6.63 -31.52 16.63
N ASP A 294 6.96 -30.43 15.93
CA ASP A 294 6.60 -30.24 14.52
C ASP A 294 7.76 -30.60 13.57
N TYR A 295 9.00 -30.33 13.99
CA TYR A 295 10.21 -30.53 13.15
C TYR A 295 11.18 -31.60 13.67
N GLY A 296 10.92 -32.17 14.85
CA GLY A 296 11.75 -33.23 15.43
C GLY A 296 13.00 -32.76 16.17
N GLU A 297 13.69 -33.71 16.80
CA GLU A 297 14.83 -33.45 17.70
C GLU A 297 16.02 -32.81 16.97
N GLU A 298 16.30 -33.22 15.72
CA GLU A 298 17.44 -32.71 14.93
C GLU A 298 17.29 -31.22 14.59
N ALA A 299 16.08 -30.79 14.19
CA ALA A 299 15.80 -29.39 13.89
C ALA A 299 15.83 -28.50 15.15
N ALA A 300 15.22 -28.97 16.24
CA ALA A 300 15.28 -28.28 17.53
C ALA A 300 16.72 -28.15 18.04
N GLN A 301 17.52 -29.21 17.91
CA GLN A 301 18.95 -29.20 18.24
C GLN A 301 19.70 -28.17 17.40
N PHE A 302 19.46 -28.13 16.09
CA PHE A 302 20.13 -27.20 15.18
C PHE A 302 19.83 -25.73 15.53
N VAL A 303 18.55 -25.37 15.67
CA VAL A 303 18.14 -23.98 15.94
C VAL A 303 18.68 -23.50 17.28
N VAL A 304 18.63 -24.34 18.31
CA VAL A 304 19.20 -24.00 19.61
C VAL A 304 20.72 -23.92 19.57
N ALA A 305 21.39 -24.83 18.86
CA ALA A 305 22.83 -24.75 18.67
C ALA A 305 23.23 -23.45 17.97
N TYR A 306 22.43 -22.96 17.02
CA TYR A 306 22.68 -21.68 16.34
C TYR A 306 22.69 -20.54 17.35
N ARG A 307 21.69 -20.48 18.21
CA ARG A 307 21.57 -19.46 19.26
C ARG A 307 22.72 -19.50 20.27
N LEU A 308 23.29 -20.69 20.52
CA LEU A 308 24.39 -20.87 21.47
C LEU A 308 25.77 -20.59 20.87
N PHE A 309 26.05 -21.09 19.66
CA PHE A 309 27.40 -21.11 19.09
C PHE A 309 27.58 -20.23 17.85
N GLY A 310 26.49 -19.87 17.17
CA GLY A 310 26.50 -19.03 15.97
C GLY A 310 27.15 -19.70 14.75
N ASN A 311 26.99 -19.07 13.60
CA ASN A 311 27.78 -19.31 12.38
C ASN A 311 28.38 -17.98 11.90
N GLU A 312 28.95 -17.95 10.69
CA GLU A 312 29.51 -16.72 10.09
C GLU A 312 28.48 -15.61 9.82
N ASN A 313 27.20 -15.99 9.72
CA ASN A 313 26.05 -15.12 9.46
C ASN A 313 25.35 -14.65 10.75
N ALA A 314 25.73 -15.20 11.90
CA ALA A 314 25.05 -14.92 13.14
C ALA A 314 25.42 -13.52 13.66
N SER A 315 24.41 -12.69 13.90
CA SER A 315 24.62 -11.46 14.65
C SER A 315 24.89 -11.80 16.11
N ALA A 316 25.82 -11.06 16.73
CA ALA A 316 25.96 -11.11 18.18
C ALA A 316 24.57 -10.87 18.78
N ALA A 317 24.12 -11.75 19.68
CA ALA A 317 22.86 -11.48 20.34
C ALA A 317 23.02 -10.15 21.09
N THR A 318 22.28 -9.12 20.68
CA THR A 318 21.94 -8.04 21.60
C THR A 318 21.42 -8.77 22.82
N GLN A 319 22.14 -8.69 23.94
CA GLN A 319 21.74 -9.39 25.14
C GLN A 319 20.36 -8.85 25.50
N ALA A 320 19.30 -9.51 25.04
CA ALA A 320 17.98 -9.40 25.61
C ALA A 320 18.22 -9.80 27.05
N SER A 321 18.41 -8.79 27.89
CA SER A 321 18.75 -8.98 29.28
C SER A 321 17.54 -9.68 29.85
N LEU A 322 17.64 -11.00 29.98
CA LEU A 322 16.60 -11.82 30.59
C LEU A 322 16.16 -11.06 31.84
N THR A 323 14.87 -10.71 31.89
CA THR A 323 14.32 -10.03 33.05
C THR A 323 14.64 -10.88 34.28
N VAL A 324 14.71 -10.26 35.46
CA VAL A 324 14.96 -11.01 36.70
C VAL A 324 13.98 -12.19 36.83
N ALA A 325 12.74 -11.99 36.40
CA ALA A 325 11.72 -13.04 36.34
C ALA A 325 12.05 -14.18 35.36
N GLN A 326 12.59 -13.90 34.17
CA GLN A 326 13.00 -14.92 33.20
C GLN A 326 14.27 -15.66 33.65
N LYS A 327 15.23 -14.97 34.30
CA LYS A 327 16.40 -15.62 34.93
C LYS A 327 15.97 -16.53 36.08
N ASP A 328 15.05 -16.07 36.91
CA ASP A 328 14.50 -16.84 38.02
C ASP A 328 13.65 -18.02 37.52
N ALA A 329 12.90 -17.85 36.42
CA ALA A 329 12.16 -18.91 35.74
C ALA A 329 13.09 -19.96 35.12
N ALA A 330 14.13 -19.56 34.39
CA ALA A 330 15.16 -20.47 33.87
C ALA A 330 15.81 -21.28 34.99
N THR A 331 16.12 -20.61 36.11
CA THR A 331 16.71 -21.25 37.30
C THR A 331 15.71 -22.16 38.01
N ALA A 332 14.42 -21.80 38.03
CA ALA A 332 13.34 -22.59 38.62
C ALA A 332 13.00 -23.83 37.78
N VAL A 333 12.95 -23.70 36.44
CA VAL A 333 12.80 -24.80 35.49
C VAL A 333 14.00 -25.73 35.60
N GLY A 334 15.22 -25.18 35.62
CA GLY A 334 16.44 -25.94 35.89
C GLY A 334 16.33 -26.76 37.17
N LYS A 335 15.92 -26.15 38.29
CA LYS A 335 15.72 -26.85 39.57
C LYS A 335 14.57 -27.86 39.58
N ALA A 336 13.49 -27.61 38.84
CA ALA A 336 12.34 -28.51 38.76
C ALA A 336 12.64 -29.76 37.91
N VAL A 337 13.38 -29.58 36.81
CA VAL A 337 13.78 -30.66 35.89
C VAL A 337 14.92 -31.51 36.48
N THR A 338 15.84 -30.93 37.25
CA THR A 338 16.96 -31.66 37.88
C THR A 338 16.66 -32.22 39.27
N GLY A 339 15.42 -32.08 39.77
CA GLY A 339 15.04 -32.55 41.11
C GLY A 339 15.78 -31.84 42.25
N GLY A 340 16.13 -30.56 42.08
CA GLY A 340 16.76 -29.73 43.10
C GLY A 340 18.30 -29.78 43.14
N VAL A 341 18.95 -30.37 42.14
CA VAL A 341 20.42 -30.35 41.98
C VAL A 341 20.81 -29.19 41.04
N GLU A 342 21.76 -28.34 41.42
CA GLU A 342 22.40 -27.41 40.48
C GLU A 342 23.10 -28.23 39.40
N GLY A 343 22.48 -28.35 38.24
CA GLY A 343 22.97 -29.12 37.09
C GLY A 343 22.50 -28.48 35.79
N SER A 344 23.33 -28.57 34.75
CA SER A 344 22.99 -28.17 33.39
C SER A 344 21.78 -28.94 32.88
N VAL A 345 20.79 -28.26 32.33
CA VAL A 345 19.67 -28.88 31.60
C VAL A 345 20.20 -29.27 30.24
N THR A 346 20.38 -30.56 30.00
CA THR A 346 20.87 -31.05 28.71
C THR A 346 19.76 -31.72 27.90
N ARG A 347 19.60 -31.35 26.64
CA ARG A 347 18.74 -32.05 25.66
C ARG A 347 19.49 -32.21 24.34
N ALA A 348 19.28 -33.32 23.64
CA ALA A 348 20.01 -33.65 22.42
C ALA A 348 21.54 -33.44 22.56
N GLY A 349 22.10 -33.66 23.76
CA GLY A 349 23.53 -33.42 24.04
C GLY A 349 23.98 -31.96 24.10
N LEU A 350 23.09 -30.97 23.97
CA LEU A 350 23.36 -29.54 24.18
C LEU A 350 23.09 -29.13 25.63
N ASP A 351 23.85 -28.18 26.16
CA ASP A 351 23.60 -27.56 27.46
C ASP A 351 22.71 -26.32 27.31
N LEU A 352 21.43 -26.48 27.63
CA LEU A 352 20.38 -25.48 27.50
C LEU A 352 20.32 -24.48 28.65
N THR A 353 21.19 -24.61 29.67
CA THR A 353 21.32 -23.58 30.72
C THR A 353 22.15 -22.38 30.28
N GLN A 354 22.82 -22.50 29.14
CA GLN A 354 23.59 -21.42 28.56
C GLN A 354 22.66 -20.34 28.00
N VAL A 355 23.11 -19.09 28.10
CA VAL A 355 22.42 -17.95 27.51
C VAL A 355 22.76 -17.92 26.02
N ALA A 356 21.80 -17.53 25.18
CA ALA A 356 22.05 -17.32 23.76
C ALA A 356 23.21 -16.33 23.55
N GLY A 357 24.21 -16.73 22.78
CA GLY A 357 25.31 -15.87 22.35
C GLY A 357 25.02 -15.15 21.03
N PHE A 358 24.07 -15.66 20.26
CA PHE A 358 23.83 -15.26 18.88
C PHE A 358 22.35 -15.16 18.54
N SER A 359 22.02 -14.34 17.54
CA SER A 359 20.65 -14.16 17.03
C SER A 359 20.54 -14.39 15.53
N PHE A 360 19.37 -14.86 15.11
CA PHE A 360 18.95 -14.90 13.71
C PHE A 360 18.60 -13.48 13.25
N ARG A 361 19.09 -13.08 12.09
CA ARG A 361 18.71 -11.82 11.42
C ARG A 361 17.43 -11.99 10.63
N SER A 362 17.23 -13.19 10.09
CA SER A 362 16.02 -13.61 9.39
C SER A 362 15.89 -15.13 9.38
N ILE A 363 14.76 -15.62 8.87
CA ILE A 363 14.52 -17.07 8.67
C ILE A 363 15.49 -17.66 7.64
N TYR A 364 16.00 -16.88 6.69
CA TYR A 364 16.92 -17.35 5.65
C TYR A 364 18.29 -17.79 6.19
N ASP A 365 18.67 -17.34 7.39
CA ASP A 365 19.88 -17.79 8.08
C ASP A 365 19.81 -19.30 8.45
N LEU A 366 18.63 -19.93 8.37
CA LEU A 366 18.47 -21.38 8.54
C LEU A 366 18.93 -22.18 7.32
N ILE A 367 18.93 -21.62 6.11
CA ILE A 367 19.15 -22.39 4.89
C ILE A 367 20.64 -22.69 4.70
N ASP A 368 20.98 -23.96 4.44
CA ASP A 368 22.34 -24.47 4.22
C ASP A 368 23.36 -24.09 5.32
N ALA A 369 22.90 -23.70 6.51
CA ALA A 369 23.77 -23.25 7.57
C ALA A 369 24.51 -24.42 8.26
N GLU A 370 25.77 -24.18 8.61
CA GLU A 370 26.61 -25.10 9.36
C GLU A 370 27.09 -24.46 10.67
N ILE A 371 26.99 -25.20 11.78
CA ILE A 371 27.28 -24.68 13.12
C ILE A 371 28.28 -25.58 13.82
N PRO A 372 29.49 -25.09 14.16
CA PRO A 372 30.41 -25.82 15.02
C PRO A 372 29.92 -25.77 16.47
N ALA A 373 29.29 -26.83 16.94
CA ALA A 373 28.68 -26.90 18.27
C ALA A 373 29.38 -27.92 19.19
N THR A 374 29.30 -27.70 20.50
CA THR A 374 29.71 -28.72 21.49
C THR A 374 28.51 -29.59 21.86
N VAL A 375 28.48 -30.82 21.35
CA VAL A 375 27.41 -31.81 21.61
C VAL A 375 27.99 -32.97 22.42
N ASN A 376 27.38 -33.31 23.54
CA ASN A 376 27.85 -34.33 24.49
C ASN A 376 29.31 -34.12 24.94
N GLY A 377 29.75 -32.85 24.99
CA GLY A 377 31.13 -32.48 25.36
C GLY A 377 32.19 -32.66 24.26
N GLY A 378 31.79 -33.04 23.05
CA GLY A 378 32.66 -33.09 21.87
C GLY A 378 32.29 -32.02 20.83
N MET A 379 33.28 -31.52 20.09
CA MET A 379 33.03 -30.61 18.97
C MET A 379 32.47 -31.39 17.77
N THR A 380 31.33 -30.96 17.27
CA THR A 380 30.63 -31.52 16.11
C THR A 380 30.06 -30.39 15.26
N THR A 381 30.16 -30.49 13.95
CA THR A 381 29.45 -29.58 13.04
C THR A 381 28.04 -30.10 12.83
N LEU A 382 27.05 -29.29 13.20
CA LEU A 382 25.65 -29.54 12.89
C LEU A 382 25.31 -28.88 11.56
N ILE A 383 24.55 -29.59 10.72
CA ILE A 383 24.11 -29.13 9.40
C ILE A 383 22.62 -28.82 9.50
N SER A 384 22.18 -27.75 8.86
CA SER A 384 20.77 -27.39 8.82
C SER A 384 19.93 -28.51 8.21
N PRO A 385 18.76 -28.82 8.80
CA PRO A 385 17.80 -29.71 8.14
C PRO A 385 17.14 -29.07 6.92
N TRP A 386 17.24 -27.75 6.75
CA TRP A 386 16.67 -27.00 5.62
C TRP A 386 17.76 -26.60 4.64
N THR A 387 17.56 -26.98 3.37
CA THR A 387 18.57 -26.82 2.33
C THR A 387 18.05 -26.04 1.14
N SER A 388 18.96 -25.47 0.36
CA SER A 388 18.59 -24.73 -0.85
C SER A 388 17.94 -25.59 -1.95
N GLU A 389 18.02 -26.93 -1.87
CA GLU A 389 17.45 -27.84 -2.87
C GLU A 389 15.92 -27.72 -3.01
N ASN A 390 15.19 -27.46 -1.91
CA ASN A 390 13.73 -27.34 -1.90
C ASN A 390 13.26 -25.99 -1.33
N VAL A 391 14.08 -24.95 -1.48
CA VAL A 391 13.93 -23.67 -0.77
C VAL A 391 12.54 -23.04 -0.88
N LEU A 392 11.83 -23.18 -2.01
CA LEU A 392 10.49 -22.61 -2.16
C LEU A 392 9.45 -23.27 -1.27
N ILE A 393 9.51 -24.60 -1.15
CA ILE A 393 8.55 -25.36 -0.36
C ILE A 393 8.87 -25.13 1.12
N ASP A 394 10.15 -25.27 1.48
CA ASP A 394 10.59 -25.12 2.85
C ASP A 394 10.32 -23.70 3.35
N MET A 395 10.70 -22.66 2.60
CA MET A 395 10.51 -21.27 3.04
C MET A 395 9.04 -20.85 3.12
N ALA A 396 8.17 -21.36 2.23
CA ALA A 396 6.74 -21.08 2.31
C ALA A 396 6.11 -21.61 3.62
N GLU A 397 6.64 -22.71 4.16
CA GLU A 397 6.24 -23.26 5.46
C GLU A 397 6.92 -22.51 6.62
N LEU A 398 8.24 -22.34 6.56
CA LEU A 398 9.03 -21.71 7.61
C LEU A 398 8.60 -20.26 7.86
N GLU A 399 8.30 -19.47 6.83
CA GLU A 399 7.81 -18.09 6.98
C GLU A 399 6.42 -18.00 7.59
N GLN A 400 5.64 -19.07 7.62
CA GLN A 400 4.34 -19.09 8.30
C GLN A 400 4.46 -19.44 9.78
N ILE A 401 5.43 -20.29 10.13
CA ILE A 401 5.56 -20.85 11.48
C ILE A 401 6.58 -20.10 12.32
N PHE A 402 7.71 -19.70 11.72
CA PHE A 402 8.78 -19.02 12.41
C PHE A 402 8.70 -17.50 12.28
N THR A 403 9.27 -16.83 13.26
CA THR A 403 9.55 -15.40 13.25
C THR A 403 10.90 -15.14 13.94
N TRP A 404 11.45 -13.95 13.75
CA TRP A 404 12.68 -13.51 14.42
C TRP A 404 12.47 -12.22 15.23
N VAL A 405 11.25 -11.69 15.21
CA VAL A 405 10.83 -10.44 15.85
C VAL A 405 9.65 -10.74 16.78
N ASP A 406 9.61 -10.11 17.95
CA ASP A 406 8.54 -10.27 18.95
C ASP A 406 7.31 -9.41 18.67
N ASP A 407 7.41 -8.47 17.73
CA ASP A 407 6.31 -7.55 17.38
C ASP A 407 5.15 -8.29 16.74
N ALA A 408 3.93 -7.81 16.98
CA ALA A 408 2.72 -8.38 16.38
C ALA A 408 2.69 -8.25 14.84
N TYR A 409 3.54 -7.39 14.29
CA TYR A 409 3.60 -7.08 12.88
C TYR A 409 5.03 -6.90 12.39
N PHE A 410 5.25 -7.20 11.11
CA PHE A 410 6.42 -6.70 10.39
C PHE A 410 6.05 -5.39 9.69
N ASP A 411 6.67 -4.29 10.10
CA ASP A 411 6.49 -3.00 9.44
C ASP A 411 7.55 -2.81 8.34
N GLY A 412 7.17 -2.27 7.20
CA GLY A 412 8.15 -1.75 6.22
C GLY A 412 8.98 -2.73 5.39
N ARG A 413 8.72 -4.05 5.40
CA ARG A 413 9.32 -4.94 4.39
C ARG A 413 8.74 -4.67 3.01
N VAL A 414 9.55 -4.85 1.97
CA VAL A 414 9.22 -4.51 0.58
C VAL A 414 8.71 -5.75 -0.18
N ASN A 415 7.54 -5.62 -0.79
CA ASN A 415 6.95 -6.65 -1.63
C ASN A 415 7.65 -6.73 -2.99
N ILE A 416 8.51 -7.73 -3.17
CA ILE A 416 9.31 -7.88 -4.38
C ILE A 416 8.52 -8.31 -5.62
N ASN A 417 7.27 -8.70 -5.46
CA ASN A 417 6.40 -9.04 -6.59
C ASN A 417 5.82 -7.79 -7.26
N THR A 418 5.74 -6.67 -6.53
CA THR A 418 5.00 -5.46 -6.97
C THR A 418 5.75 -4.15 -6.81
N ALA A 419 6.82 -4.08 -6.00
CA ALA A 419 7.54 -2.83 -5.74
C ALA A 419 8.23 -2.26 -6.99
N PRO A 420 8.11 -0.95 -7.30
CA PRO A 420 8.78 -0.37 -8.46
C PRO A 420 10.31 -0.39 -8.31
N HIS A 421 11.02 -0.22 -9.42
CA HIS A 421 12.49 -0.30 -9.47
C HIS A 421 13.15 0.60 -8.41
N HIS A 422 12.76 1.87 -8.30
CA HIS A 422 13.29 2.82 -7.31
C HIS A 422 13.13 2.34 -5.86
N VAL A 423 12.04 1.64 -5.54
CA VAL A 423 11.77 1.09 -4.20
C VAL A 423 12.61 -0.15 -3.93
N LEU A 424 12.90 -0.97 -4.94
CA LEU A 424 13.85 -2.08 -4.79
C LEU A 424 15.26 -1.55 -4.50
N MET A 425 15.68 -0.51 -5.21
CA MET A 425 16.99 0.11 -5.02
C MET A 425 17.18 0.76 -3.64
N ALA A 426 16.08 1.11 -2.96
CA ALA A 426 16.11 1.60 -1.59
C ALA A 426 16.55 0.53 -0.56
N ILE A 427 16.54 -0.75 -0.94
CA ILE A 427 16.87 -1.86 -0.04
C ILE A 427 18.39 -1.99 0.11
N PRO A 428 18.93 -2.02 1.35
CA PRO A 428 20.36 -2.23 1.58
C PRO A 428 20.88 -3.50 0.90
N GLY A 429 21.98 -3.38 0.15
CA GLY A 429 22.58 -4.48 -0.60
C GLY A 429 21.92 -4.81 -1.94
N MET A 430 20.83 -4.14 -2.32
CA MET A 430 20.23 -4.29 -3.65
C MET A 430 21.12 -3.64 -4.71
N THR A 431 21.39 -4.36 -5.80
CA THR A 431 22.10 -3.81 -6.97
C THR A 431 21.13 -3.60 -8.12
N GLU A 432 21.46 -2.66 -9.02
CA GLU A 432 20.68 -2.40 -10.24
C GLU A 432 20.44 -3.68 -11.05
N SER A 433 21.48 -4.52 -11.19
CA SER A 433 21.35 -5.79 -11.91
C SER A 433 20.36 -6.78 -11.28
N ILE A 434 20.27 -6.80 -9.95
CA ILE A 434 19.32 -7.66 -9.23
C ILE A 434 17.91 -7.06 -9.35
N ALA A 435 17.76 -5.75 -9.16
CA ALA A 435 16.48 -5.06 -9.29
C ALA A 435 15.88 -5.23 -10.70
N ASP A 436 16.70 -5.02 -11.74
CA ASP A 436 16.31 -5.25 -13.14
C ASP A 436 15.90 -6.70 -13.40
N ALA A 437 16.66 -7.66 -12.88
CA ALA A 437 16.34 -9.08 -13.03
C ALA A 437 15.03 -9.45 -12.33
N ILE A 438 14.76 -8.90 -11.14
CA ILE A 438 13.48 -9.07 -10.43
C ILE A 438 12.33 -8.51 -11.27
N ILE A 439 12.46 -7.26 -11.75
CA ILE A 439 11.43 -6.60 -12.58
C ILE A 439 11.17 -7.40 -13.87
N ALA A 440 12.23 -7.82 -14.55
CA ALA A 440 12.13 -8.61 -15.78
C ALA A 440 11.50 -10.00 -15.55
N ALA A 441 11.69 -10.58 -14.38
CA ALA A 441 11.12 -11.88 -14.01
C ALA A 441 9.64 -11.79 -13.60
N ARG A 442 9.09 -10.61 -13.30
CA ARG A 442 7.68 -10.46 -12.88
C ARG A 442 6.70 -10.79 -14.01
N PRO A 443 5.53 -11.38 -13.69
CA PRO A 443 4.53 -11.67 -14.69
C PRO A 443 3.96 -10.39 -15.28
N GLN A 444 3.82 -10.37 -16.60
CA GLN A 444 3.06 -9.33 -17.28
C GLN A 444 1.57 -9.47 -16.95
N ILE A 445 0.85 -8.34 -16.91
CA ILE A 445 -0.61 -8.35 -16.72
C ILE A 445 -1.23 -9.07 -17.92
N SER A 446 -2.01 -10.12 -17.64
CA SER A 446 -2.65 -10.91 -18.68
C SER A 446 -4.04 -11.36 -18.26
N ALA A 447 -4.99 -11.28 -19.19
CA ALA A 447 -6.38 -11.70 -18.96
C ALA A 447 -6.57 -13.22 -18.93
N ASP A 448 -5.53 -14.00 -19.25
CA ASP A 448 -5.55 -15.47 -19.29
C ASP A 448 -5.21 -16.12 -17.94
N GLY A 449 -4.99 -15.32 -16.89
CA GLY A 449 -4.67 -15.81 -15.55
C GLY A 449 -3.23 -16.31 -15.39
N PHE A 450 -2.33 -16.05 -16.35
CA PHE A 450 -0.91 -16.37 -16.21
C PHE A 450 -0.28 -15.67 -15.00
N SER A 451 -0.59 -14.38 -14.79
CA SER A 451 -0.13 -13.62 -13.61
C SER A 451 -0.55 -14.29 -12.31
N ARG A 452 -1.79 -14.79 -12.22
CA ARG A 452 -2.30 -15.52 -11.05
C ARG A 452 -1.47 -16.76 -10.75
N ASN A 453 -1.16 -17.56 -11.77
CA ASN A 453 -0.40 -18.81 -11.58
C ASN A 453 1.03 -18.55 -11.10
N VAL A 454 1.68 -17.50 -11.59
CA VAL A 454 3.03 -17.13 -11.14
C VAL A 454 3.00 -16.62 -9.70
N MET A 455 2.04 -15.74 -9.38
CA MET A 455 1.86 -15.21 -8.02
C MET A 455 1.51 -16.31 -7.00
N ALA A 456 0.76 -17.33 -7.41
CA ALA A 456 0.44 -18.48 -6.55
C ALA A 456 1.65 -19.35 -6.17
N VAL A 457 2.76 -19.26 -6.91
CA VAL A 457 4.00 -19.99 -6.62
C VAL A 457 5.05 -19.10 -5.92
N ARG A 458 5.06 -17.79 -6.21
CA ARG A 458 5.97 -16.81 -5.61
C ARG A 458 5.44 -16.25 -4.29
N THR A 459 5.15 -17.16 -3.35
CA THR A 459 4.59 -16.85 -2.02
C THR A 459 5.64 -16.53 -0.97
N THR A 460 6.92 -16.73 -1.25
CA THR A 460 8.07 -16.36 -0.41
C THR A 460 9.12 -15.64 -1.26
N PRO A 461 9.87 -14.67 -0.71
CA PRO A 461 11.00 -14.05 -1.41
C PRO A 461 12.05 -15.04 -1.92
N ALA A 462 12.11 -16.26 -1.39
CA ALA A 462 13.04 -17.31 -1.83
C ALA A 462 13.01 -17.63 -3.34
N TRP A 463 11.97 -17.19 -4.07
CA TRP A 463 11.91 -17.33 -5.52
C TRP A 463 13.07 -16.68 -6.27
N ILE A 464 13.67 -15.61 -5.75
CA ILE A 464 14.84 -14.99 -6.39
C ILE A 464 16.09 -15.87 -6.32
N LEU A 465 16.22 -16.70 -5.29
CA LEU A 465 17.27 -17.72 -5.19
C LEU A 465 16.96 -18.92 -6.08
N ALA A 466 15.72 -19.41 -6.04
CA ALA A 466 15.31 -20.56 -6.85
C ALA A 466 15.42 -20.31 -8.36
N GLU A 467 15.22 -19.07 -8.81
CA GLU A 467 15.38 -18.64 -10.21
C GLU A 467 16.83 -18.24 -10.55
N GLY A 468 17.74 -18.26 -9.57
CA GLY A 468 19.15 -17.94 -9.77
C GLY A 468 19.44 -16.46 -10.02
N ILE A 469 18.55 -15.57 -9.56
CA ILE A 469 18.75 -14.11 -9.63
C ILE A 469 19.81 -13.67 -8.60
N VAL A 470 19.81 -14.31 -7.43
CA VAL A 470 20.77 -14.08 -6.35
C VAL A 470 21.35 -15.40 -5.86
N ASP A 471 22.50 -15.34 -5.20
CA ASP A 471 23.02 -16.44 -4.39
C ASP A 471 22.44 -16.41 -2.96
N LEU A 472 22.73 -17.47 -2.19
CA LEU A 472 22.18 -17.62 -0.84
C LEU A 472 22.68 -16.52 0.12
N GLU A 473 23.96 -16.14 0.02
CA GLU A 473 24.55 -15.09 0.85
C GLU A 473 23.83 -13.76 0.62
N THR A 474 23.58 -13.41 -0.64
CA THR A 474 22.82 -12.21 -1.00
C THR A 474 21.36 -12.31 -0.53
N LEU A 475 20.71 -13.48 -0.66
CA LEU A 475 19.35 -13.67 -0.13
C LEU A 475 19.30 -13.47 1.39
N GLN A 476 20.27 -13.99 2.14
CA GLN A 476 20.35 -13.83 3.59
C GLN A 476 20.50 -12.37 4.01
N LEU A 477 21.24 -11.57 3.23
CA LEU A 477 21.38 -10.13 3.44
C LEU A 477 20.08 -9.37 3.13
N LEU A 478 19.44 -9.68 2.00
CA LEU A 478 18.22 -8.98 1.56
C LEU A 478 16.99 -9.41 2.37
N GLY A 479 16.93 -10.67 2.78
CA GLY A 479 15.77 -11.34 3.38
C GLY A 479 15.01 -10.57 4.47
N PRO A 480 15.67 -9.92 5.46
CA PRO A 480 14.98 -9.09 6.45
C PRO A 480 14.10 -7.98 5.86
N TRP A 481 14.45 -7.49 4.68
CA TRP A 481 13.77 -6.41 3.97
C TRP A 481 12.72 -6.89 2.99
N LEU A 482 12.69 -8.17 2.64
CA LEU A 482 11.84 -8.68 1.56
C LEU A 482 10.57 -9.33 2.11
N THR A 483 9.50 -9.16 1.33
CA THR A 483 8.28 -9.95 1.43
C THR A 483 7.69 -10.18 0.05
N THR A 484 6.71 -11.05 -0.05
CA THR A 484 5.81 -11.27 -1.19
C THR A 484 4.37 -10.88 -0.86
N GLY A 485 4.11 -10.53 0.40
CA GLY A 485 2.79 -10.28 0.96
C GLY A 485 2.51 -8.81 1.29
N GLY A 486 1.65 -8.63 2.29
CA GLY A 486 1.16 -7.33 2.72
C GLY A 486 -0.17 -7.43 3.43
N GLY A 487 -0.31 -6.65 4.50
CA GLY A 487 -1.53 -6.56 5.30
C GLY A 487 -2.32 -5.28 5.07
N ILE A 488 -1.73 -4.28 4.43
CA ILE A 488 -2.41 -3.01 4.14
C ILE A 488 -2.49 -2.83 2.63
N TYR A 489 -3.70 -2.57 2.13
CA TYR A 489 -4.02 -2.55 0.71
C TYR A 489 -4.55 -1.19 0.27
N ARG A 490 -4.11 -0.72 -0.89
CA ARG A 490 -4.55 0.52 -1.55
C ARG A 490 -5.11 0.24 -2.95
N PHE A 491 -6.12 1.02 -3.33
CA PHE A 491 -6.75 0.99 -4.65
C PHE A 491 -7.59 2.25 -4.88
N GLN A 492 -8.08 2.42 -6.11
CA GLN A 492 -9.11 3.37 -6.47
C GLN A 492 -10.44 2.65 -6.74
N ALA A 493 -11.49 3.10 -6.07
CA ALA A 493 -12.87 2.71 -6.31
C ALA A 493 -13.53 3.72 -7.25
N VAL A 494 -14.08 3.23 -8.37
CA VAL A 494 -14.69 4.08 -9.39
C VAL A 494 -16.15 3.69 -9.60
N GLY A 495 -17.07 4.56 -9.18
CA GLY A 495 -18.50 4.43 -9.45
C GLY A 495 -18.86 5.22 -10.70
N HIS A 496 -19.50 4.57 -11.69
CA HIS A 496 -19.81 5.22 -12.96
C HIS A 496 -21.07 4.67 -13.63
N TYR A 497 -21.62 5.47 -14.53
CA TYR A 497 -22.63 5.01 -15.48
C TYR A 497 -21.98 4.47 -16.76
N ASP A 498 -22.63 3.51 -17.41
CA ASP A 498 -22.14 2.97 -18.70
C ASP A 498 -22.15 4.02 -19.81
N GLN A 499 -23.11 4.95 -19.79
CA GLN A 499 -23.16 6.03 -20.78
C GLN A 499 -23.61 7.37 -20.19
N GLY A 500 -22.67 8.32 -20.11
CA GLY A 500 -22.91 9.70 -19.68
C GLY A 500 -23.41 9.82 -18.22
N GLY A 501 -23.36 11.02 -17.66
CA GLY A 501 -23.65 11.25 -16.24
C GLY A 501 -22.39 11.35 -15.38
N PRO A 502 -22.57 11.56 -14.06
CA PRO A 502 -21.47 11.74 -13.13
C PRO A 502 -20.65 10.45 -12.97
N ASN A 503 -19.47 10.62 -12.39
CA ASN A 503 -18.61 9.54 -11.93
C ASN A 503 -18.04 9.97 -10.59
N THR A 504 -17.71 8.99 -9.75
CA THR A 504 -17.05 9.24 -8.47
C THR A 504 -15.81 8.37 -8.38
N ARG A 505 -14.68 8.98 -8.01
CA ARG A 505 -13.41 8.29 -7.77
C ARG A 505 -12.99 8.47 -6.32
N LEU A 506 -12.75 7.35 -5.65
CA LEU A 506 -12.28 7.32 -4.27
C LEU A 506 -10.98 6.54 -4.20
N GLU A 507 -9.93 7.13 -3.64
CA GLU A 507 -8.76 6.38 -3.18
C GLU A 507 -9.07 5.84 -1.79
N ALA A 508 -8.80 4.55 -1.56
CA ALA A 508 -9.04 3.91 -0.27
C ALA A 508 -7.84 3.08 0.16
N MET A 509 -7.67 2.97 1.48
CA MET A 509 -6.72 2.05 2.10
C MET A 509 -7.42 1.18 3.14
N ILE A 510 -7.15 -0.12 3.08
CA ILE A 510 -7.74 -1.14 3.94
C ILE A 510 -6.63 -1.81 4.73
N ASP A 511 -6.73 -1.76 6.05
CA ASP A 511 -5.94 -2.55 6.98
C ASP A 511 -6.58 -3.93 7.18
N ALA A 512 -5.97 -4.94 6.60
CA ALA A 512 -6.34 -6.34 6.74
C ALA A 512 -5.48 -7.07 7.79
N THR A 513 -4.66 -6.37 8.58
CA THR A 513 -3.94 -6.98 9.71
C THR A 513 -4.85 -7.26 10.91
N GLN A 514 -6.15 -6.99 10.76
CA GLN A 514 -7.20 -7.22 11.72
C GLN A 514 -8.35 -7.95 11.04
N SER A 515 -9.05 -8.81 11.78
CA SER A 515 -10.24 -9.51 11.28
C SER A 515 -11.49 -9.02 12.03
N PRO A 516 -12.50 -8.43 11.33
CA PRO A 516 -12.54 -8.17 9.90
C PRO A 516 -11.61 -6.99 9.48
N PRO A 517 -11.21 -6.92 8.18
CA PRO A 517 -10.44 -5.79 7.66
C PRO A 517 -11.13 -4.44 7.90
N ARG A 518 -10.33 -3.38 8.06
CA ARG A 518 -10.81 -2.03 8.38
C ARG A 518 -10.39 -1.02 7.33
N ILE A 519 -11.32 -0.17 6.92
CA ILE A 519 -11.01 0.99 6.08
C ILE A 519 -10.33 2.04 6.98
N ILE A 520 -9.09 2.38 6.69
CA ILE A 520 -8.29 3.32 7.50
C ILE A 520 -8.12 4.69 6.83
N PHE A 521 -8.31 4.76 5.52
CA PHE A 521 -8.19 5.99 4.75
C PHE A 521 -9.15 5.99 3.56
N GLN A 522 -9.73 7.15 3.28
CA GLN A 522 -10.52 7.40 2.09
C GLN A 522 -10.30 8.85 1.63
N ARG A 523 -10.10 9.05 0.33
CA ARG A 523 -9.94 10.37 -0.30
C ARG A 523 -10.76 10.46 -1.58
N ASP A 524 -11.46 11.57 -1.73
CA ASP A 524 -12.22 11.88 -2.94
C ASP A 524 -11.31 12.47 -4.02
N LEU A 525 -11.19 11.75 -5.14
CA LEU A 525 -10.41 12.15 -6.31
C LEU A 525 -11.29 12.71 -7.44
N THR A 526 -12.61 12.80 -7.25
CA THR A 526 -13.57 13.16 -8.31
C THR A 526 -13.28 14.55 -8.89
N SER A 527 -12.72 15.46 -8.08
CA SER A 527 -12.32 16.80 -8.52
C SER A 527 -11.16 16.82 -9.51
N LEU A 528 -10.35 15.75 -9.58
CA LEU A 528 -9.26 15.57 -10.53
C LEU A 528 -9.76 15.10 -11.91
N GLY A 529 -11.07 15.01 -12.09
CA GLY A 529 -11.70 14.56 -13.33
C GLY A 529 -11.89 13.05 -13.39
N ARG A 530 -12.25 12.57 -14.59
CA ARG A 530 -12.70 11.19 -14.78
C ARG A 530 -11.61 10.15 -14.56
N GLY A 531 -10.35 10.45 -14.88
CA GLY A 531 -9.19 9.54 -14.84
C GLY A 531 -9.28 8.35 -15.81
N PHE A 532 -10.38 7.61 -15.77
CA PHE A 532 -10.63 6.42 -16.57
C PHE A 532 -11.85 6.62 -17.47
N HIS A 533 -11.69 6.33 -18.76
CA HIS A 533 -12.84 6.30 -19.67
C HIS A 533 -13.75 5.09 -19.35
N PRO A 534 -15.09 5.23 -19.36
CA PRO A 534 -16.00 4.14 -18.98
C PRO A 534 -15.85 2.87 -19.83
N SER A 535 -15.42 2.98 -21.09
CA SER A 535 -15.18 1.80 -21.93
C SER A 535 -14.08 0.89 -21.37
N TYR A 536 -13.15 1.43 -20.57
CA TYR A 536 -12.14 0.63 -19.90
C TYR A 536 -12.70 -0.05 -18.65
N LEU A 537 -13.69 0.55 -18.00
CA LEU A 537 -14.30 0.04 -16.76
C LEU A 537 -15.44 -0.95 -17.01
N THR A 538 -16.06 -0.92 -18.19
CA THR A 538 -17.16 -1.82 -18.56
C THR A 538 -16.64 -3.06 -19.32
N PRO A 539 -16.88 -4.28 -18.82
CA PRO A 539 -16.46 -5.51 -19.50
C PRO A 539 -17.03 -5.61 -20.93
N GLY A 540 -16.17 -5.90 -21.90
CA GLY A 540 -16.57 -6.17 -23.29
C GLY A 540 -17.05 -4.95 -24.09
N ALA A 541 -16.84 -3.73 -23.61
CA ALA A 541 -17.11 -2.52 -24.40
C ALA A 541 -16.13 -2.43 -25.58
N GLU A 542 -16.64 -2.46 -26.82
CA GLU A 542 -15.82 -2.15 -28.00
C GLU A 542 -15.37 -0.68 -27.91
N LEU A 543 -14.05 -0.46 -28.02
CA LEU A 543 -13.48 0.87 -28.19
C LEU A 543 -13.92 1.43 -29.55
N SER A 544 -15.07 2.12 -29.58
CA SER A 544 -15.47 2.87 -30.76
C SER A 544 -14.48 4.02 -30.92
N ARG A 545 -13.60 3.88 -31.93
CA ARG A 545 -12.59 4.87 -32.33
C ARG A 545 -13.15 6.25 -32.60
#